data_AF-A0A969CHP2-F1
#
_entry.id   AF-A0A969CHP2-F1
#
_cell.length_a   1.000
_cell.length_b   1.000
_cell.length_c   1.000
_cell.angle_alpha   90.00
_cell.angle_beta   90.00
_cell.angle_gamma   90.00
#
_symmetry.space_group_name_H-M   'P 1'
#
loop_
_entity.id
_entity.type
_entity.pdbx_description
1 polymer ?
#
loop_
_entity_poly.entity_id
_entity_poly.type
_entity_poly.pdbx_seq_one_letter_code
_entity_poly.pdbx_strand_id
1 'polypeptide(L)'
;MLTLQSRVCPLTLALGFAVVSFTGSVQPLLAQERVAMHRHHQQTLFKLPTTTQDPGAPVGRREGGSSRGDKIALCKQATEVLDKGCSTTRLTALVPATPISQGKTQIGGQTMAAHPEFFFFVSQLPNSQSSETASLPMEFVLQDEADAYVYRTQFVLPFTRGGIMRLPIPSTSPPLEVGKRYTWTLVTHFNRHETHFVQGTIYRRGLTPQQQQQLQAAKMPLQRFHLFLQTGSWFDAVSALVDLKQAAPTDLKLQSLWAHLLQDVDLEELAKEPMLFCCTPNSQAFLAPGT
;
A
#
# COMPACT_ATOMS: atom_id res chain seq x y z
N MET A 1 46.30 -61.81 60.53
CA MET A 1 47.19 -60.66 60.31
C MET A 1 47.45 -60.61 58.80
N LEU A 2 46.86 -59.62 58.14
CA LEU A 2 46.93 -59.31 56.69
C LEU A 2 48.40 -59.10 56.25
N THR A 3 48.89 -59.31 55.03
CA THR A 3 48.34 -59.52 53.67
C THR A 3 49.50 -60.10 52.83
N LEU A 4 49.26 -61.14 52.03
CA LEU A 4 50.27 -61.76 51.16
C LEU A 4 49.95 -61.44 49.69
N GLN A 5 50.94 -60.88 48.97
CA GLN A 5 50.93 -60.79 47.51
C GLN A 5 51.09 -62.18 46.89
N SER A 6 50.39 -62.44 45.79
CA SER A 6 50.97 -63.13 44.62
C SER A 6 50.03 -63.09 43.42
N ARG A 7 50.61 -62.78 42.26
CA ARG A 7 50.00 -62.87 40.93
C ARG A 7 49.95 -64.34 40.49
N VAL A 8 48.85 -64.79 39.87
CA VAL A 8 48.88 -65.94 38.93
C VAL A 8 47.89 -65.73 37.77
N CYS A 9 48.38 -66.16 36.62
CA CYS A 9 47.88 -66.31 35.25
C CYS A 9 46.38 -66.62 34.99
N PRO A 10 45.95 -66.42 33.71
CA PRO A 10 44.56 -66.48 33.27
C PRO A 10 44.12 -67.90 32.90
N LEU A 11 42.81 -68.16 32.94
CA LEU A 11 42.20 -69.32 32.29
C LEU A 11 40.91 -68.88 31.58
N THR A 12 40.95 -69.01 30.27
CA THR A 12 39.84 -68.87 29.31
C THR A 12 38.71 -69.84 29.59
N LEU A 13 37.46 -69.37 29.52
CA LEU A 13 36.30 -70.23 29.33
C LEU A 13 35.39 -69.61 28.27
N ALA A 14 35.30 -70.32 27.15
CA ALA A 14 34.46 -69.99 26.01
C ALA A 14 32.99 -70.34 26.32
N LEU A 15 32.06 -69.44 25.97
CA LEU A 15 30.66 -69.78 25.80
C LEU A 15 30.18 -69.31 24.43
N GLY A 16 29.60 -70.26 23.69
CA GLY A 16 29.26 -70.15 22.28
C GLY A 16 28.11 -69.18 22.00
N PHE A 17 28.30 -68.39 20.94
CA PHE A 17 27.24 -67.62 20.30
C PHE A 17 26.49 -68.53 19.32
N ALA A 18 25.22 -68.81 19.60
CA ALA A 18 24.28 -69.30 18.61
C ALA A 18 23.87 -68.12 17.71
N VAL A 19 24.28 -68.16 16.44
CA VAL A 19 23.89 -67.18 15.43
C VAL A 19 22.52 -67.59 14.88
N VAL A 20 21.47 -66.88 15.28
CA VAL A 20 20.16 -66.97 14.62
C VAL A 20 20.13 -65.95 13.49
N SER A 21 20.32 -66.42 12.26
CA SER A 21 20.20 -65.60 11.05
C SER A 21 18.72 -65.31 10.77
N PHE A 22 18.21 -64.16 11.21
CA PHE A 22 16.93 -63.64 10.74
C PHE A 22 17.14 -62.91 9.41
N THR A 23 16.81 -63.54 8.29
CA THR A 23 16.73 -62.88 6.99
C THR A 23 15.41 -62.09 6.91
N GLY A 24 15.40 -60.91 7.52
CA GLY A 24 14.35 -59.91 7.32
C GLY A 24 14.75 -58.98 6.18
N SER A 25 14.07 -59.08 5.04
CA SER A 25 14.17 -58.13 3.94
C SER A 25 13.67 -56.75 4.40
N VAL A 26 14.59 -55.82 4.66
CA VAL A 26 14.25 -54.41 4.92
C VAL A 26 14.31 -53.68 3.59
N GLN A 27 13.17 -53.48 2.96
CA GLN A 27 13.05 -52.49 1.89
C GLN A 27 13.11 -51.09 2.53
N PRO A 28 14.01 -50.19 2.09
CA PRO A 28 13.95 -48.81 2.53
C PRO A 28 12.74 -48.15 1.85
N LEU A 29 11.67 -47.94 2.61
CA LEU A 29 10.61 -47.03 2.22
C LEU A 29 11.21 -45.63 2.22
N LEU A 30 11.51 -45.09 1.04
CA LEU A 30 11.76 -43.66 0.87
C LEU A 30 10.46 -42.94 1.24
N ALA A 31 10.30 -42.64 2.53
CA ALA A 31 9.34 -41.67 3.01
C ALA A 31 9.81 -40.31 2.50
N GLN A 32 9.39 -39.98 1.28
CA GLN A 32 9.47 -38.64 0.77
C GLN A 32 8.47 -37.81 1.57
N GLU A 33 8.91 -37.29 2.71
CA GLU A 33 8.27 -36.13 3.33
C GLU A 33 8.32 -35.01 2.29
N ARG A 34 7.28 -34.93 1.47
CA ARG A 34 6.83 -33.66 0.93
C ARG A 34 6.46 -32.84 2.16
N VAL A 35 7.42 -32.13 2.72
CA VAL A 35 7.14 -30.92 3.48
C VAL A 35 6.35 -30.07 2.49
N ALA A 36 5.02 -30.11 2.62
CA ALA A 36 4.17 -29.17 1.95
C ALA A 36 4.65 -27.82 2.45
N MET A 37 5.39 -27.10 1.61
CA MET A 37 5.62 -25.68 1.80
C MET A 37 4.23 -25.06 1.65
N HIS A 38 3.46 -25.08 2.74
CA HIS A 38 2.31 -24.22 2.89
C HIS A 38 2.91 -22.83 2.90
N ARG A 39 3.03 -22.28 1.68
CA ARG A 39 3.26 -20.87 1.46
C ARG A 39 2.05 -20.23 2.10
N HIS A 40 2.16 -19.83 3.36
CA HIS A 40 1.29 -18.85 3.95
C HIS A 40 1.49 -17.59 3.10
N HIS A 41 0.80 -17.53 1.96
CA HIS A 41 0.35 -16.27 1.42
C HIS A 41 -0.47 -15.69 2.55
N GLN A 42 0.12 -14.79 3.33
CA GLN A 42 -0.67 -13.83 4.07
C GLN A 42 -1.40 -13.06 2.99
N GLN A 43 -2.63 -13.49 2.68
CA GLN A 43 -3.52 -12.81 1.78
C GLN A 43 -3.71 -11.41 2.36
N THR A 44 -3.24 -10.38 1.65
CA THR A 44 -3.75 -9.04 1.89
C THR A 44 -5.17 -9.10 1.40
N LEU A 45 -6.11 -9.16 2.33
CA LEU A 45 -7.50 -8.91 2.00
C LEU A 45 -7.81 -7.59 2.69
N PHE A 46 -7.69 -6.49 1.93
CA PHE A 46 -8.22 -5.24 2.40
C PHE A 46 -9.71 -5.39 2.67
N LYS A 47 -10.12 -5.09 3.90
CA LYS A 47 -11.53 -5.07 4.26
C LYS A 47 -12.08 -3.71 3.92
N LEU A 48 -12.83 -3.66 2.82
CA LEU A 48 -13.69 -2.52 2.53
C LEU A 48 -14.62 -2.27 3.74
N PRO A 49 -14.72 -1.03 4.22
CA PRO A 49 -15.63 -0.73 5.31
C PRO A 49 -17.06 -1.11 4.89
N THR A 50 -17.70 -1.98 5.66
CA THR A 50 -19.15 -2.16 5.56
C THR A 50 -19.80 -0.87 6.06
N THR A 51 -20.68 -0.30 5.25
CA THR A 51 -21.22 1.07 5.25
C THR A 51 -21.95 1.52 6.54
N THR A 52 -21.86 0.80 7.65
CA THR A 52 -22.62 1.09 8.88
C THR A 52 -22.20 2.36 9.61
N GLN A 53 -21.04 2.95 9.28
CA GLN A 53 -20.52 4.19 9.88
C GLN A 53 -20.28 5.32 8.86
N ASP A 54 -20.60 5.09 7.59
CA ASP A 54 -20.45 6.04 6.49
C ASP A 54 -21.86 6.57 6.15
N PRO A 55 -22.19 7.86 6.43
CA PRO A 55 -23.53 8.40 6.17
C PRO A 55 -23.96 8.47 4.70
N GLY A 56 -23.17 7.93 3.76
CA GLY A 56 -23.40 8.03 2.32
C GLY A 56 -22.81 9.32 1.73
N ALA A 57 -22.63 9.35 0.40
CA ALA A 57 -22.10 10.51 -0.30
C ALA A 57 -23.05 11.74 -0.19
N PRO A 58 -22.52 12.98 -0.07
CA PRO A 58 -23.35 14.19 -0.02
C PRO A 58 -24.26 14.32 -1.25
N VAL A 59 -25.52 14.72 -1.03
CA VAL A 59 -26.57 14.77 -2.07
C VAL A 59 -26.56 16.08 -2.90
N GLY A 60 -25.63 17.00 -2.64
CA GLY A 60 -25.66 18.37 -3.21
C GLY A 60 -24.83 18.61 -4.47
N ARG A 61 -23.94 17.69 -4.87
CA ARG A 61 -23.01 17.93 -5.99
C ARG A 61 -23.56 17.33 -7.29
N ARG A 62 -23.54 18.09 -8.38
CA ARG A 62 -23.63 17.52 -9.74
C ARG A 62 -22.42 16.60 -9.91
N GLU A 63 -22.67 15.31 -10.11
CA GLU A 63 -21.65 14.29 -10.33
C GLU A 63 -20.78 14.67 -11.54
N GLY A 64 -19.65 15.33 -11.27
CA GLY A 64 -18.58 15.48 -12.23
C GLY A 64 -17.81 14.17 -12.30
N GLY A 65 -17.50 13.72 -13.52
CA GLY A 65 -16.90 12.42 -13.82
C GLY A 65 -15.76 12.07 -12.87
N SER A 66 -16.03 11.15 -11.95
CA SER A 66 -15.04 10.57 -11.07
C SER A 66 -14.18 9.61 -11.90
N SER A 67 -13.22 10.15 -12.66
CA SER A 67 -12.39 9.36 -13.55
C SER A 67 -11.24 8.71 -12.77
N ARG A 68 -11.56 7.64 -12.03
CA ARG A 68 -10.70 6.47 -12.20
C ARG A 68 -11.15 5.87 -13.53
N GLY A 69 -10.39 6.08 -14.60
CA GLY A 69 -10.62 5.32 -15.82
C GLY A 69 -10.68 3.84 -15.47
N ASP A 70 -11.62 3.09 -16.07
CA ASP A 70 -11.71 1.64 -15.87
C ASP A 70 -10.35 0.97 -16.08
N LYS A 71 -10.11 -0.13 -15.35
CA LYS A 71 -8.90 -0.97 -15.34
C LYS A 71 -7.65 -0.31 -15.93
N ILE A 72 -6.74 0.11 -15.06
CA ILE A 72 -5.50 0.77 -15.48
C ILE A 72 -4.58 -0.25 -16.15
N ALA A 73 -4.67 -0.39 -17.47
CA ALA A 73 -3.57 -0.89 -18.29
C ALA A 73 -2.73 0.34 -18.68
N LEU A 74 -1.52 0.52 -18.14
CA LEU A 74 -0.68 1.66 -18.50
C LEU A 74 0.00 1.43 -19.86
N CYS A 75 -0.17 2.36 -20.79
CA CYS A 75 0.69 2.41 -21.97
C CYS A 75 2.08 2.94 -21.60
N LYS A 76 3.13 2.34 -22.15
CA LYS A 76 4.51 2.83 -22.01
C LYS A 76 4.87 3.85 -23.09
N GLN A 77 4.19 3.79 -24.23
CA GLN A 77 4.40 4.69 -25.38
C GLN A 77 3.07 5.10 -25.99
N ALA A 78 3.03 6.28 -26.62
CA ALA A 78 1.84 6.78 -27.31
C ALA A 78 1.35 5.85 -28.43
N THR A 79 2.28 5.12 -29.08
CA THR A 79 1.98 4.13 -30.12
C THR A 79 1.22 2.92 -29.59
N GLU A 80 1.44 2.54 -28.32
CA GLU A 80 0.73 1.40 -27.70
C GLU A 80 -0.74 1.71 -27.41
N VAL A 81 -1.12 2.99 -27.36
CA VAL A 81 -2.51 3.42 -27.09
C VAL A 81 -3.46 2.90 -28.17
N LEU A 82 -3.04 3.01 -29.44
CA LEU A 82 -3.81 2.58 -30.60
C LEU A 82 -3.86 1.06 -30.73
N ASP A 83 -2.77 0.38 -30.40
CA ASP A 83 -2.64 -1.08 -30.62
C ASP A 83 -3.18 -1.93 -29.47
N LYS A 84 -3.05 -1.46 -28.21
CA LYS A 84 -3.38 -2.24 -27.00
C LYS A 84 -4.64 -1.76 -26.28
N GLY A 85 -5.22 -0.63 -26.69
CA GLY A 85 -6.38 -0.05 -26.00
C GLY A 85 -6.10 0.25 -24.51
N CYS A 86 -4.84 0.53 -24.17
CA CYS A 86 -4.41 0.80 -22.80
C CYS A 86 -4.76 2.24 -22.38
N SER A 87 -4.94 2.45 -21.09
CA SER A 87 -5.29 3.73 -20.50
C SER A 87 -4.14 4.73 -20.59
N THR A 88 -4.48 5.96 -21.00
CA THR A 88 -3.57 7.10 -21.02
C THR A 88 -3.70 7.98 -19.77
N THR A 89 -4.35 7.48 -18.71
CA THR A 89 -4.58 8.26 -17.49
C THR A 89 -3.25 8.79 -16.96
N ARG A 90 -3.08 10.12 -17.07
CA ARG A 90 -1.85 10.79 -16.64
C ARG A 90 -1.81 11.08 -15.14
N LEU A 91 -2.96 11.02 -14.48
CA LEU A 91 -3.11 11.25 -13.05
C LEU A 91 -4.09 10.23 -12.44
N THR A 92 -3.64 9.47 -11.45
CA THR A 92 -4.45 8.43 -10.79
C THR A 92 -4.30 8.56 -9.27
N ALA A 93 -5.40 8.58 -8.52
CA ALA A 93 -5.30 8.46 -7.06
C ALA A 93 -5.09 7.00 -6.63
N LEU A 94 -4.31 6.72 -5.59
CA LEU A 94 -4.17 5.37 -5.03
C LEU A 94 -5.19 5.17 -3.91
N VAL A 95 -6.47 5.05 -4.27
CA VAL A 95 -7.58 4.77 -3.34
C VAL A 95 -8.54 3.72 -3.91
N PRO A 96 -9.37 3.05 -3.08
CA PRO A 96 -10.36 2.12 -3.59
C PRO A 96 -11.38 2.78 -4.51
N ALA A 97 -11.86 1.99 -5.47
CA ALA A 97 -13.05 2.27 -6.26
C ALA A 97 -14.12 1.28 -5.85
N THR A 98 -15.18 1.75 -5.18
CA THR A 98 -16.17 0.85 -4.59
C THR A 98 -17.51 1.06 -5.27
N PRO A 99 -18.11 0.02 -5.87
CA PRO A 99 -19.46 0.15 -6.40
C PRO A 99 -20.41 0.45 -5.23
N ILE A 100 -21.21 1.49 -5.39
CA ILE A 100 -22.30 1.85 -4.49
C ILE A 100 -23.63 1.65 -5.23
N SER A 101 -24.74 1.83 -4.50
CA SER A 101 -26.08 1.67 -5.06
C SER A 101 -26.29 2.54 -6.32
N GLN A 102 -27.18 2.07 -7.20
CA GLN A 102 -27.57 2.77 -8.44
C GLN A 102 -26.47 2.84 -9.51
N GLY A 103 -25.53 1.88 -9.53
CA GLY A 103 -24.50 1.81 -10.57
C GLY A 103 -23.46 2.93 -10.50
N LYS A 104 -23.37 3.61 -9.35
CA LYS A 104 -22.37 4.62 -9.07
C LYS A 104 -21.14 3.99 -8.43
N THR A 105 -19.99 4.61 -8.60
CA THR A 105 -18.74 4.18 -7.95
C THR A 105 -18.26 5.28 -7.03
N GLN A 106 -18.05 4.95 -5.76
CA GLN A 106 -17.42 5.84 -4.80
C GLN A 106 -15.89 5.67 -4.87
N ILE A 107 -15.19 6.78 -5.05
CA ILE A 107 -13.73 6.85 -4.95
C ILE A 107 -13.39 7.43 -3.58
N GLY A 108 -12.71 6.66 -2.74
CA GLY A 108 -12.37 7.12 -1.41
C GLY A 108 -12.07 6.01 -0.42
N GLY A 109 -11.93 6.39 0.84
CA GLY A 109 -11.65 5.47 1.92
C GLY A 109 -11.73 6.14 3.29
N GLN A 110 -11.31 5.41 4.33
CA GLN A 110 -11.33 5.91 5.70
C GLN A 110 -9.93 6.21 6.22
N THR A 111 -9.85 7.13 7.19
CA THR A 111 -8.63 7.40 7.92
C THR A 111 -8.78 7.48 9.44
N MET A 112 -7.77 6.97 10.15
CA MET A 112 -7.52 7.07 11.59
C MET A 112 -6.48 8.14 11.97
N ALA A 113 -5.91 8.85 10.98
CA ALA A 113 -5.08 10.05 11.18
C ALA A 113 -5.87 11.38 11.16
N ALA A 114 -5.52 12.31 12.05
CA ALA A 114 -6.06 13.68 12.03
C ALA A 114 -5.48 14.52 10.88
N HIS A 115 -4.27 14.17 10.44
CA HIS A 115 -3.57 14.75 9.30
C HIS A 115 -3.19 13.57 8.38
N PRO A 116 -4.09 13.13 7.49
CA PRO A 116 -3.86 11.97 6.63
C PRO A 116 -2.86 12.30 5.52
N GLU A 117 -2.48 11.27 4.78
CA GLU A 117 -1.63 11.38 3.61
C GLU A 117 -2.34 10.81 2.38
N PHE A 118 -2.15 11.49 1.25
CA PHE A 118 -2.72 11.10 -0.02
C PHE A 118 -1.63 10.61 -0.96
N PHE A 119 -1.97 9.62 -1.77
CA PHE A 119 -1.04 9.00 -2.71
C PHE A 119 -1.63 9.08 -4.11
N PHE A 120 -0.82 9.54 -5.07
CA PHE A 120 -1.22 9.69 -6.46
C PHE A 120 -0.12 9.19 -7.38
N PHE A 121 -0.49 8.57 -8.49
CA PHE A 121 0.41 8.26 -9.58
C PHE A 121 0.30 9.33 -10.67
N VAL A 122 1.45 9.78 -11.16
CA VAL A 122 1.57 10.72 -12.26
C VAL A 122 2.35 10.06 -13.38
N SER A 123 1.74 9.92 -14.55
CA SER A 123 2.37 9.25 -15.71
C SER A 123 3.13 10.23 -16.58
N GLN A 124 4.38 9.90 -16.89
CA GLN A 124 5.19 10.56 -17.92
C GLN A 124 4.93 9.90 -19.28
N LEU A 125 3.69 9.96 -19.76
CA LEU A 125 3.40 9.49 -21.11
C LEU A 125 4.15 10.36 -22.13
N PRO A 126 5.02 9.79 -22.97
CA PRO A 126 5.78 10.52 -23.97
C PRO A 126 4.90 10.76 -25.20
N ASN A 127 3.87 11.58 -25.05
CA ASN A 127 3.04 11.99 -26.18
C ASN A 127 3.67 13.27 -26.74
N SER A 128 4.55 13.04 -27.72
CA SER A 128 4.94 13.91 -28.83
C SER A 128 4.58 15.39 -28.71
N GLN A 129 5.60 16.26 -28.77
CA GLN A 129 5.57 17.72 -29.04
C GLN A 129 5.80 18.66 -27.84
N SER A 130 5.86 18.20 -26.59
CA SER A 130 6.24 19.09 -25.47
C SER A 130 7.37 18.48 -24.65
N SER A 131 8.60 18.83 -25.04
CA SER A 131 9.81 18.56 -24.26
C SER A 131 9.97 19.54 -23.08
N GLU A 132 8.92 20.29 -22.70
CA GLU A 132 9.09 21.59 -22.05
C GLU A 132 8.85 21.65 -20.54
N THR A 133 8.13 20.71 -19.93
CA THR A 133 7.79 20.85 -18.50
C THR A 133 8.52 19.84 -17.62
N ALA A 134 9.78 20.17 -17.30
CA ALA A 134 10.51 19.56 -16.17
C ALA A 134 9.85 19.84 -14.80
N SER A 135 8.76 20.60 -14.80
CA SER A 135 8.03 21.09 -13.63
C SER A 135 6.54 21.06 -13.93
N LEU A 136 5.79 20.31 -13.13
CA LEU A 136 4.34 20.13 -13.28
C LEU A 136 3.63 20.87 -12.13
N PRO A 137 2.94 22.00 -12.39
CA PRO A 137 2.20 22.71 -11.36
C PRO A 137 0.96 21.90 -10.95
N MET A 138 0.75 21.77 -9.65
CA MET A 138 -0.35 21.01 -9.07
C MET A 138 -1.03 21.79 -7.97
N GLU A 139 -2.33 21.59 -7.84
CA GLU A 139 -3.15 22.15 -6.79
C GLU A 139 -3.91 21.03 -6.10
N PHE A 140 -3.80 20.98 -4.77
CA PHE A 140 -4.59 20.08 -3.94
C PHE A 140 -5.53 20.88 -3.06
N VAL A 141 -6.80 20.47 -3.05
CA VAL A 141 -7.83 21.02 -2.17
C VAL A 141 -8.49 19.89 -1.38
N LEU A 142 -8.79 20.18 -0.13
CA LEU A 142 -9.59 19.36 0.76
C LEU A 142 -10.72 20.23 1.31
N GLN A 143 -11.94 19.81 1.09
CA GLN A 143 -13.15 20.54 1.44
C GLN A 143 -14.02 19.72 2.38
N ASP A 144 -14.71 20.37 3.30
CA ASP A 144 -15.72 19.73 4.14
C ASP A 144 -17.05 19.52 3.39
N GLU A 145 -18.07 19.07 4.10
CA GLU A 145 -19.41 18.80 3.53
C GLU A 145 -20.19 20.07 3.16
N ALA A 146 -19.73 21.24 3.60
CA ALA A 146 -20.26 22.55 3.24
C ALA A 146 -19.44 23.22 2.11
N ASP A 147 -18.57 22.46 1.45
CA ASP A 147 -17.63 22.91 0.42
C ASP A 147 -16.59 23.95 0.92
N ALA A 148 -16.46 24.12 2.24
CA ALA A 148 -15.48 25.03 2.81
C ALA A 148 -14.08 24.40 2.75
N TYR A 149 -13.08 25.21 2.36
CA TYR A 149 -11.69 24.76 2.29
C TYR A 149 -11.15 24.48 3.70
N VAL A 150 -10.81 23.22 3.95
CA VAL A 150 -10.12 22.76 5.16
C VAL A 150 -8.60 22.81 4.95
N TYR A 151 -8.16 22.48 3.74
CA TYR A 151 -6.77 22.61 3.33
C TYR A 151 -6.68 22.89 1.84
N ARG A 152 -5.75 23.75 1.45
CA ARG A 152 -5.45 24.09 0.05
C ARG A 152 -3.97 24.35 -0.09
N THR A 153 -3.35 23.77 -1.11
CA THR A 153 -1.93 23.99 -1.40
C THR A 153 -1.66 23.92 -2.90
N GLN A 154 -0.68 24.70 -3.34
CA GLN A 154 -0.14 24.69 -4.69
C GLN A 154 1.35 24.38 -4.62
N PHE A 155 1.81 23.52 -5.51
CA PHE A 155 3.20 23.09 -5.54
C PHE A 155 3.60 22.64 -6.94
N VAL A 156 4.90 22.59 -7.19
CA VAL A 156 5.46 22.14 -8.46
C VAL A 156 6.13 20.80 -8.24
N LEU A 157 5.71 19.79 -8.99
CA LEU A 157 6.37 18.49 -9.01
C LEU A 157 7.50 18.51 -10.04
N PRO A 158 8.76 18.23 -9.66
CA PRO A 158 9.84 18.00 -10.61
C PRO A 158 9.50 16.79 -11.47
N PHE A 159 9.09 17.04 -12.71
CA PHE A 159 8.48 16.04 -13.58
C PHE A 159 9.49 15.53 -14.61
N THR A 160 10.57 14.93 -14.10
CA THR A 160 11.60 14.29 -14.92
C THR A 160 11.32 12.81 -15.16
N ARG A 161 10.51 12.20 -14.29
CA ARG A 161 10.07 10.80 -14.34
C ARG A 161 8.63 10.66 -13.82
N GLY A 162 7.87 9.74 -14.39
CA GLY A 162 6.59 9.30 -13.83
C GLY A 162 6.79 8.52 -12.52
N GLY A 163 5.75 8.46 -11.70
CA GLY A 163 5.78 7.72 -10.43
C GLY A 163 4.69 8.09 -9.44
N ILE A 164 4.81 7.54 -8.24
CA ILE A 164 3.87 7.73 -7.13
C ILE A 164 4.36 8.87 -6.23
N MET A 165 3.55 9.91 -6.08
CA MET A 165 3.76 10.99 -5.12
C MET A 165 2.99 10.73 -3.82
N ARG A 166 3.59 11.19 -2.71
CA ARG A 166 2.98 11.27 -1.37
C ARG A 166 2.69 12.74 -1.08
N LEU A 167 1.48 13.04 -0.63
CA LEU A 167 1.07 14.39 -0.23
C LEU A 167 0.49 14.36 1.19
N PRO A 168 1.26 14.77 2.21
CA PRO A 168 0.77 14.84 3.57
C PRO A 168 -0.09 16.09 3.80
N ILE A 169 -1.12 15.97 4.64
CA ILE A 169 -1.72 17.14 5.31
C ILE A 169 -0.76 17.58 6.42
N PRO A 170 -0.28 18.84 6.45
CA PRO A 170 0.62 19.30 7.50
C PRO A 170 -0.04 19.26 8.88
N SER A 171 0.72 18.96 9.93
CA SER A 171 0.24 19.07 11.32
C SER A 171 -0.08 20.50 11.76
N THR A 172 0.36 21.49 10.98
CA THR A 172 0.05 22.92 11.18
C THR A 172 -1.31 23.34 10.62
N SER A 173 -1.95 22.52 9.77
CA SER A 173 -3.32 22.78 9.32
C SER A 173 -4.33 22.37 10.40
N PRO A 174 -5.60 22.81 10.33
CA PRO A 174 -6.65 22.23 11.17
C PRO A 174 -6.71 20.70 11.01
N PRO A 175 -6.87 19.94 12.12
CA PRO A 175 -7.05 18.49 12.05
C PRO A 175 -8.41 18.15 11.48
N LEU A 176 -8.49 17.02 10.77
CA LEU A 176 -9.78 16.48 10.35
C LEU A 176 -10.58 15.99 11.57
N GLU A 177 -11.81 16.46 11.68
CA GLU A 177 -12.73 16.13 12.75
C GLU A 177 -13.31 14.72 12.60
N VAL A 178 -13.35 13.99 13.72
CA VAL A 178 -13.92 12.64 13.79
C VAL A 178 -15.40 12.64 13.42
N GLY A 179 -15.82 11.68 12.60
CA GLY A 179 -17.19 11.53 12.14
C GLY A 179 -17.54 12.41 10.94
N LYS A 180 -16.58 13.20 10.41
CA LYS A 180 -16.80 14.02 9.22
C LYS A 180 -16.20 13.40 7.96
N ARG A 181 -16.82 13.73 6.83
CA ARG A 181 -16.33 13.42 5.49
C ARG A 181 -15.77 14.68 4.84
N TYR A 182 -14.77 14.47 4.01
CA TYR A 182 -14.16 15.52 3.21
C TYR A 182 -14.06 15.05 1.76
N THR A 183 -14.11 16.00 0.84
CA THR A 183 -13.82 15.80 -0.57
C THR A 183 -12.44 16.34 -0.87
N TRP A 184 -11.58 15.51 -1.47
CA TRP A 184 -10.27 15.95 -1.94
C TRP A 184 -10.27 16.02 -3.46
N THR A 185 -9.57 16.99 -4.02
CA THR A 185 -9.32 17.11 -5.45
C THR A 185 -7.85 17.47 -5.66
N LEU A 186 -7.20 16.74 -6.57
CA LEU A 186 -5.88 17.09 -7.08
C LEU A 186 -6.03 17.49 -8.55
N VAL A 187 -5.57 18.67 -8.90
CA VAL A 187 -5.61 19.22 -10.25
C VAL A 187 -4.18 19.44 -10.74
N THR A 188 -3.94 19.19 -12.02
CA THR A 188 -2.68 19.47 -12.69
C THR A 188 -2.91 19.87 -14.14
N HIS A 189 -1.95 20.60 -14.69
CA HIS A 189 -1.96 21.01 -16.09
C HIS A 189 -0.69 20.50 -16.78
N PHE A 190 -0.81 19.43 -17.57
CA PHE A 190 0.35 18.88 -18.31
C PHE A 190 0.80 19.82 -19.44
N ASN A 191 -0.12 20.61 -19.97
CA ASN A 191 0.15 21.76 -20.82
C ASN A 191 -0.98 22.79 -20.65
N ARG A 192 -0.82 23.97 -21.25
CA ARG A 192 -1.77 25.10 -21.16
C ARG A 192 -3.21 24.79 -21.58
N HIS A 193 -3.42 23.68 -22.29
CA HIS A 193 -4.72 23.27 -22.85
C HIS A 193 -5.24 21.95 -22.27
N GLU A 194 -4.49 21.32 -21.36
CA GLU A 194 -4.75 19.96 -20.88
C GLU A 194 -4.81 19.94 -19.35
N THR A 195 -6.01 20.15 -18.80
CA THR A 195 -6.29 20.03 -17.37
C THR A 195 -6.68 18.60 -17.01
N HIS A 196 -5.96 18.01 -16.06
CA HIS A 196 -6.27 16.71 -15.47
C HIS A 196 -6.63 16.91 -14.00
N PHE A 197 -7.63 16.16 -13.53
CA PHE A 197 -7.93 16.14 -12.12
C PHE A 197 -8.39 14.76 -11.68
N VAL A 198 -8.12 14.44 -10.42
CA VAL A 198 -8.69 13.29 -9.72
C VAL A 198 -9.38 13.78 -8.46
N GLN A 199 -10.47 13.12 -8.11
CA GLN A 199 -11.28 13.47 -6.95
C GLN A 199 -11.69 12.21 -6.21
N GLY A 200 -11.89 12.35 -4.91
CA GLY A 200 -12.55 11.35 -4.10
C GLY A 200 -12.89 11.86 -2.73
N THR A 201 -13.26 10.94 -1.86
CA THR A 201 -13.69 11.22 -0.49
C THR A 201 -12.73 10.63 0.52
N ILE A 202 -12.71 11.21 1.71
CA ILE A 202 -12.04 10.67 2.88
C ILE A 202 -12.96 10.83 4.09
N TYR A 203 -13.15 9.75 4.83
CA TYR A 203 -13.93 9.77 6.07
C TYR A 203 -13.01 9.63 7.28
N ARG A 204 -13.07 10.60 8.19
CA ARG A 204 -12.30 10.61 9.43
C ARG A 204 -13.02 9.76 10.47
N ARG A 205 -12.59 8.51 10.66
CA ARG A 205 -13.17 7.63 11.68
C ARG A 205 -12.46 7.80 13.02
N GLY A 206 -13.22 7.73 14.11
CA GLY A 206 -12.67 7.66 15.46
C GLY A 206 -12.02 6.30 15.76
N LEU A 207 -11.10 6.28 16.72
CA LEU A 207 -10.55 5.05 17.28
C LEU A 207 -11.47 4.54 18.38
N THR A 208 -11.79 3.24 18.36
CA THR A 208 -12.36 2.61 19.56
C THR A 208 -11.29 2.48 20.65
N PRO A 209 -11.66 2.40 21.95
CA PRO A 209 -10.69 2.19 23.02
C PRO A 209 -9.79 0.96 22.79
N GLN A 210 -10.36 -0.12 22.26
CA GLN A 210 -9.62 -1.32 21.89
C GLN A 210 -8.61 -1.05 20.77
N GLN A 211 -9.01 -0.36 19.70
CA GLN A 211 -8.10 -0.01 18.59
C GLN A 211 -6.97 0.91 19.05
N GLN A 212 -7.27 1.85 19.94
CA GLN A 212 -6.26 2.74 20.53
C GLN A 212 -5.23 1.94 21.35
N GLN A 213 -5.68 1.01 22.19
CA GLN A 213 -4.79 0.11 22.93
C GLN A 213 -3.97 -0.79 21.99
N GLN A 214 -4.57 -1.34 20.95
CA GLN A 214 -3.88 -2.17 19.96
C GLN A 214 -2.80 -1.38 19.20
N LEU A 215 -3.10 -0.13 18.80
CA LEU A 215 -2.11 0.76 18.16
C LEU A 215 -0.96 1.11 19.10
N GLN A 216 -1.24 1.37 20.37
CA GLN A 216 -0.22 1.66 21.38
C GLN A 216 0.67 0.44 21.67
N ALA A 217 0.09 -0.77 21.67
CA ALA A 217 0.83 -2.02 21.89
C ALA A 217 1.62 -2.48 20.65
N ALA A 218 1.26 -2.04 19.45
CA ALA A 218 1.89 -2.41 18.20
C ALA A 218 3.28 -1.77 18.04
N LYS A 219 4.30 -2.43 18.59
CA LYS A 219 5.70 -1.97 18.55
C LYS A 219 6.35 -2.09 17.17
N MET A 220 5.89 -3.03 16.35
CA MET A 220 6.44 -3.24 15.01
C MET A 220 5.62 -2.48 13.96
N PRO A 221 6.25 -1.72 13.03
CA PRO A 221 5.52 -0.97 12.01
C PRO A 221 4.59 -1.85 11.15
N LEU A 222 4.99 -3.10 10.86
CA LEU A 222 4.16 -4.06 10.13
C LEU A 222 2.87 -4.44 10.89
N GLN A 223 2.89 -4.48 12.23
CA GLN A 223 1.68 -4.72 13.03
C GLN A 223 0.71 -3.55 12.91
N ARG A 224 1.21 -2.31 12.89
CA ARG A 224 0.38 -1.12 12.69
C ARG A 224 -0.27 -1.12 11.30
N PHE A 225 0.51 -1.46 10.27
CA PHE A 225 -0.02 -1.67 8.92
C PHE A 225 -1.19 -2.68 8.91
N HIS A 226 -1.00 -3.87 9.50
CA HIS A 226 -2.06 -4.88 9.53
C HIS A 226 -3.30 -4.41 10.29
N LEU A 227 -3.15 -3.63 11.37
CA LEU A 227 -4.28 -3.07 12.09
C LEU A 227 -5.06 -2.06 11.24
N PHE A 228 -4.37 -1.17 10.52
CA PHE A 228 -5.03 -0.25 9.58
C PHE A 228 -5.75 -1.00 8.46
N LEU A 229 -5.11 -2.04 7.90
CA LEU A 229 -5.70 -2.89 6.87
C LEU A 229 -6.97 -3.60 7.35
N GLN A 230 -6.91 -4.23 8.53
CA GLN A 230 -8.02 -4.99 9.11
C GLN A 230 -9.21 -4.10 9.50
N THR A 231 -8.93 -2.84 9.81
CA THR A 231 -9.96 -1.86 10.19
C THR A 231 -10.49 -1.07 9.00
N GLY A 232 -10.01 -1.31 7.77
CA GLY A 232 -10.46 -0.58 6.59
C GLY A 232 -9.96 0.87 6.51
N SER A 233 -8.93 1.23 7.28
CA SER A 233 -8.31 2.56 7.29
C SER A 233 -7.33 2.69 6.14
N TRP A 234 -7.86 2.79 4.91
CA TRP A 234 -7.07 2.74 3.67
C TRP A 234 -5.89 3.70 3.65
N PHE A 235 -6.14 4.99 3.94
CA PHE A 235 -5.10 6.02 3.85
C PHE A 235 -3.94 5.73 4.82
N ASP A 236 -4.25 5.28 6.03
CA ASP A 236 -3.25 4.90 7.04
C ASP A 236 -2.51 3.62 6.66
N ALA A 237 -3.20 2.64 6.05
CA ALA A 237 -2.59 1.39 5.60
C ALA A 237 -1.59 1.62 4.45
N VAL A 238 -1.98 2.43 3.46
CA VAL A 238 -1.08 2.81 2.35
C VAL A 238 0.14 3.57 2.88
N SER A 239 -0.08 4.57 3.74
CA SER A 239 1.00 5.35 4.36
C SER A 239 1.99 4.44 5.11
N ALA A 240 1.49 3.58 5.99
CA ALA A 240 2.33 2.67 6.77
C ALA A 240 3.11 1.68 5.89
N LEU A 241 2.52 1.17 4.81
CA LEU A 241 3.21 0.26 3.90
C LEU A 241 4.25 0.97 3.02
N VAL A 242 3.98 2.21 2.60
CA VAL A 242 4.96 3.03 1.89
C VAL A 242 6.17 3.30 2.78
N ASP A 243 5.97 3.66 4.06
CA ASP A 243 7.06 3.87 5.01
C ASP A 243 7.93 2.62 5.18
N LEU A 244 7.30 1.45 5.35
CA LEU A 244 7.99 0.15 5.40
C LEU A 244 8.81 -0.10 4.14
N LYS A 245 8.22 0.13 2.95
CA LYS A 245 8.87 -0.11 1.67
C LYS A 245 10.04 0.84 1.43
N GLN A 246 9.95 2.09 1.89
CA GLN A 246 11.05 3.06 1.83
C GLN A 246 12.19 2.72 2.79
N ALA A 247 11.87 2.17 3.97
CA ALA A 247 12.88 1.75 4.94
C ALA A 247 13.64 0.48 4.50
N ALA A 248 13.00 -0.42 3.75
CA ALA A 248 13.60 -1.66 3.26
C ALA A 248 13.26 -1.92 1.78
N PRO A 249 13.82 -1.13 0.84
CA PRO A 249 13.42 -1.15 -0.57
C PRO A 249 13.72 -2.46 -1.29
N THR A 250 14.68 -3.26 -0.81
CA THR A 250 15.05 -4.58 -1.36
C THR A 250 14.28 -5.74 -0.73
N ASP A 251 13.41 -5.50 0.25
CA ASP A 251 12.61 -6.56 0.86
C ASP A 251 11.49 -7.02 -0.08
N LEU A 252 11.68 -8.20 -0.66
CA LEU A 252 10.73 -8.81 -1.59
C LEU A 252 9.36 -9.10 -0.96
N LYS A 253 9.28 -9.30 0.37
CA LYS A 253 8.00 -9.50 1.06
C LYS A 253 7.21 -8.20 1.06
N LEU A 254 7.84 -7.06 1.34
CA LEU A 254 7.18 -5.75 1.30
C LEU A 254 6.79 -5.34 -0.12
N GLN A 255 7.60 -5.67 -1.13
CA GLN A 255 7.24 -5.46 -2.53
C GLN A 255 6.02 -6.29 -2.93
N SER A 256 5.96 -7.57 -2.53
CA SER A 256 4.80 -8.42 -2.79
C SER A 256 3.57 -7.93 -2.03
N LEU A 257 3.72 -7.50 -0.78
CA LEU A 257 2.65 -6.95 0.03
C LEU A 257 2.06 -5.68 -0.58
N TRP A 258 2.92 -4.80 -1.14
CA TRP A 258 2.51 -3.61 -1.88
C TRP A 258 1.72 -3.95 -3.14
N ALA A 259 2.21 -4.92 -3.92
CA ALA A 259 1.54 -5.35 -5.13
C ALA A 259 0.14 -5.90 -4.84
N HIS A 260 -0.01 -6.77 -3.83
CA HIS A 260 -1.32 -7.30 -3.49
C HIS A 260 -2.26 -6.25 -2.88
N LEU A 261 -1.76 -5.31 -2.07
CA LEU A 261 -2.59 -4.21 -1.57
C LEU A 261 -3.19 -3.38 -2.70
N LEU A 262 -2.40 -3.10 -3.74
CA LEU A 262 -2.87 -2.40 -4.92
C LEU A 262 -3.77 -3.28 -5.80
N GLN A 263 -3.53 -4.58 -5.86
CA GLN A 263 -4.39 -5.54 -6.55
C GLN A 263 -5.80 -5.57 -5.96
N ASP A 264 -5.94 -5.47 -4.64
CA ASP A 264 -7.25 -5.40 -3.96
C ASP A 264 -8.13 -4.21 -4.41
N VAL A 265 -7.53 -3.23 -5.11
CA VAL A 265 -8.20 -2.03 -5.61
C VAL A 265 -7.96 -1.81 -7.12
N ASP A 266 -7.60 -2.86 -7.85
CA ASP A 266 -7.36 -2.84 -9.30
C ASP A 266 -6.24 -1.87 -9.77
N LEU A 267 -5.21 -1.68 -8.93
CA LEU A 267 -4.06 -0.80 -9.18
C LEU A 267 -2.72 -1.55 -9.25
N GLU A 268 -2.73 -2.87 -9.42
CA GLU A 268 -1.52 -3.72 -9.39
C GLU A 268 -0.43 -3.29 -10.39
N GLU A 269 -0.82 -2.75 -11.53
CA GLU A 269 0.09 -2.22 -12.56
C GLU A 269 0.99 -1.08 -12.03
N LEU A 270 0.52 -0.34 -11.01
CA LEU A 270 1.28 0.74 -10.38
C LEU A 270 2.29 0.23 -9.35
N ALA A 271 2.31 -1.08 -9.02
CA ALA A 271 3.12 -1.60 -7.92
C ALA A 271 4.63 -1.43 -8.12
N LYS A 272 5.07 -1.37 -9.39
CA LYS A 272 6.47 -1.21 -9.80
C LYS A 272 6.87 0.25 -10.03
N GLU A 273 5.92 1.17 -9.98
CA GLU A 273 6.20 2.59 -10.17
C GLU A 273 7.03 3.14 -9.00
N PRO A 274 7.98 4.04 -9.29
CA PRO A 274 8.87 4.59 -8.29
C PRO A 274 8.14 5.59 -7.39
N MET A 275 8.59 5.72 -6.14
CA MET A 275 8.21 6.87 -5.32
C MET A 275 8.93 8.12 -5.81
N LEU A 276 8.18 9.21 -5.98
CA LEU A 276 8.72 10.52 -6.31
C LEU A 276 9.18 11.22 -5.02
N PHE A 277 10.34 11.85 -5.08
CA PHE A 277 10.82 12.73 -4.02
C PHE A 277 10.20 14.12 -4.22
N CYS A 278 9.02 14.33 -3.63
CA CYS A 278 8.33 15.62 -3.72
C CYS A 278 7.60 15.95 -2.43
N CYS A 279 7.06 17.16 -2.38
CA CYS A 279 5.87 17.45 -1.60
C CYS A 279 6.05 17.36 -0.07
N THR A 280 7.24 17.67 0.45
CA THR A 280 7.41 17.84 1.90
C THR A 280 6.82 19.19 2.34
N PRO A 281 6.31 19.32 3.58
CA PRO A 281 5.74 20.57 4.08
C PRO A 281 6.69 21.79 4.00
N ASN A 282 7.99 21.56 3.83
CA ASN A 282 9.03 22.57 3.67
C ASN A 282 9.43 22.87 2.22
N SER A 283 8.74 22.33 1.20
CA SER A 283 8.90 22.82 -0.17
C SER A 283 8.11 24.12 -0.37
N GLN A 284 8.42 25.15 0.42
CA GLN A 284 8.22 26.52 -0.02
C GLN A 284 9.28 26.78 -1.10
N ALA A 285 8.92 26.57 -2.35
CA ALA A 285 9.73 27.07 -3.46
C ALA A 285 8.79 27.61 -4.54
N PHE A 286 8.81 28.95 -4.62
CA PHE A 286 8.38 29.79 -5.73
C PHE A 286 6.90 29.79 -6.07
N LEU A 287 6.16 30.73 -5.46
CA LEU A 287 5.45 31.78 -6.20
C LEU A 287 5.21 32.97 -5.23
N ALA A 288 6.20 33.87 -5.13
CA ALA A 288 5.88 35.26 -4.82
C ALA A 288 5.70 35.98 -6.17
N PRO A 289 4.54 36.53 -6.51
CA PRO A 289 4.45 37.49 -7.59
C PRO A 289 5.22 38.75 -7.14
N GLY A 290 6.20 39.16 -7.94
CA GLY A 290 6.90 40.42 -7.76
C GLY A 290 5.92 41.59 -7.78
N THR A 291 6.18 42.54 -6.88
CA THR A 291 5.68 43.93 -6.89
C THR A 291 5.88 44.62 -8.22
#